data_AF-A0A6J6H7S0-F1
#
_entry.id   AF-A0A6J6H7S0-F1
#
_cell.length_a   1.000
_cell.length_b   1.000
_cell.length_c   1.000
_cell.angle_alpha   90.00
_cell.angle_beta   90.00
_cell.angle_gamma   90.00
#
_symmetry.space_group_name_H-M   'P 1'
#
loop_
_entity.id
_entity.type
_entity.pdbx_description
1 polymer ?
#
loop_
_entity_poly.entity_id
_entity_poly.type
_entity_poly.pdbx_seq_one_letter_code
_entity_poly.pdbx_strand_id
1 'polypeptide(L)'
;MIENYESEVVERWGDTEAYHQSKSKTSKYTQADFAAAKIDQEAATELFVYAYGNSLPIDSQKAQEAVLAHRDAISKWFYDCSSEMQKNLAQMYISDPRFKKYYEGRVTGLAQYVHDAIMAN
;
A
#
# COMPACT_ATOMS: atom_id res chain seq x y z
N MET A 1 -2.03 14.29 19.45
CA MET A 1 -0.60 14.01 19.19
C MET A 1 -0.46 13.40 17.81
N ILE A 2 -0.37 14.23 16.76
CA ILE A 2 -0.17 13.84 15.35
C ILE A 2 1.27 14.21 14.88
N GLU A 3 2.08 14.78 15.77
CA GLU A 3 3.31 15.52 15.44
C GLU A 3 4.56 14.66 15.16
N ASN A 4 4.50 13.33 15.32
CA ASN A 4 5.66 12.45 15.06
C ASN A 4 5.65 11.74 13.70
N TYR A 5 4.54 11.75 12.96
CA TYR A 5 4.39 10.97 11.73
C TYR A 5 4.93 11.71 10.50
N GLU A 6 4.57 12.98 10.35
CA GLU A 6 5.07 13.77 9.22
C GLU A 6 6.59 13.91 9.27
N SER A 7 7.16 14.06 10.46
CA SER A 7 8.61 14.18 10.70
C SER A 7 9.37 12.93 10.26
N GLU A 8 8.91 11.73 10.63
CA GLU A 8 9.53 10.44 10.26
C GLU A 8 9.43 10.17 8.74
N VAL A 9 8.29 10.53 8.14
CA VAL A 9 8.04 10.38 6.69
C VAL A 9 8.91 11.36 5.89
N VAL A 10 9.05 12.60 6.35
CA VAL A 10 9.96 13.61 5.76
C VAL A 10 11.41 13.19 5.91
N GLU A 11 11.82 12.68 7.07
CA GLU A 11 13.21 12.26 7.28
C GLU A 11 13.60 11.07 6.38
N ARG A 12 12.66 10.13 6.15
CA ARG A 12 12.94 8.95 5.31
C ARG A 12 12.77 9.20 3.82
N TRP A 13 11.83 10.06 3.41
CA TRP A 13 11.45 10.20 1.99
C TRP A 13 11.30 11.63 1.51
N GLY A 14 11.56 12.65 2.34
CA GLY A 14 11.32 14.06 2.04
C GLY A 14 12.03 14.58 0.79
N ASP A 15 13.18 13.99 0.45
CA ASP A 15 13.97 14.33 -0.74
C ASP A 15 13.63 13.47 -1.97
N THR A 16 12.63 12.59 -1.87
CA THR A 16 12.22 11.75 -3.01
C THR A 16 11.21 12.47 -3.89
N GLU A 17 11.33 12.27 -5.20
CA GLU A 17 10.35 12.76 -6.18
C GLU A 17 8.93 12.25 -5.87
N ALA A 18 8.80 11.01 -5.40
CA ALA A 18 7.54 10.42 -4.95
C ALA A 18 6.88 11.23 -3.81
N TYR A 19 7.67 11.69 -2.83
CA TYR A 19 7.16 12.52 -1.74
C TYR A 19 6.69 13.90 -2.24
N HIS A 20 7.45 14.54 -3.12
CA HIS A 20 7.06 15.82 -3.72
C HIS A 20 5.78 15.70 -4.55
N GLN A 21 5.66 14.66 -5.39
CA GLN A 21 4.44 14.38 -6.15
C GLN A 21 3.25 14.13 -5.22
N SER A 22 3.43 13.31 -4.19
CA SER A 22 2.39 13.03 -3.20
C SER A 22 1.90 14.29 -2.54
N LYS A 23 2.80 15.11 -1.98
CA LYS A 23 2.42 16.37 -1.33
C LYS A 23 1.72 17.32 -2.30
N SER A 24 2.23 17.44 -3.53
CA SER A 24 1.61 18.28 -4.58
C SER A 24 0.19 17.82 -4.94
N LYS A 25 -0.03 16.51 -5.19
CA LYS A 25 -1.36 15.95 -5.47
C LYS A 25 -2.30 16.14 -4.28
N THR A 26 -1.90 15.65 -3.10
CA THR A 26 -2.79 15.62 -1.92
C THR A 26 -3.09 17.01 -1.37
N SER A 27 -2.24 18.02 -1.62
CA SER A 27 -2.53 19.42 -1.23
C SER A 27 -3.80 19.99 -1.87
N LYS A 28 -4.26 19.39 -2.97
CA LYS A 28 -5.47 19.81 -3.70
C LYS A 28 -6.67 18.91 -3.43
N TYR A 29 -6.49 17.85 -2.63
CA TYR A 29 -7.54 16.86 -2.40
C TYR A 29 -8.59 17.38 -1.45
N THR A 30 -9.84 17.16 -1.83
CA THR A 30 -11.00 17.32 -0.97
C THR A 30 -11.20 16.07 -0.11
N GLN A 31 -12.10 16.15 0.88
CA GLN A 31 -12.50 14.99 1.66
C GLN A 31 -13.08 13.87 0.78
N ALA A 32 -13.77 14.23 -0.31
CA ALA A 32 -14.32 13.27 -1.26
C ALA A 32 -13.22 12.53 -2.04
N ASP A 33 -12.13 13.24 -2.40
CA ASP A 33 -10.98 12.61 -3.07
C ASP A 33 -10.29 11.61 -2.15
N PHE A 34 -10.09 11.97 -0.87
CA PHE A 34 -9.56 11.03 0.11
C PHE A 34 -10.47 9.82 0.35
N ALA A 35 -11.79 10.02 0.33
CA ALA A 35 -12.75 8.92 0.43
C ALA A 35 -12.68 7.99 -0.79
N ALA A 36 -12.58 8.56 -2.00
CA ALA A 36 -12.41 7.78 -3.23
C ALA A 36 -11.07 7.02 -3.26
N ALA A 37 -9.97 7.65 -2.81
CA ALA A 37 -8.68 6.99 -2.65
C ALA A 37 -8.75 5.79 -1.70
N LYS A 38 -9.46 5.95 -0.59
CA LYS A 38 -9.68 4.87 0.38
C LYS A 38 -10.47 3.71 -0.24
N ILE A 39 -11.52 3.99 -1.01
CA ILE A 39 -12.31 2.95 -1.70
C ILE A 39 -11.42 2.13 -2.64
N ASP A 40 -10.60 2.78 -3.47
CA ASP A 40 -9.71 2.08 -4.39
C ASP A 40 -8.65 1.24 -3.64
N GLN A 41 -8.10 1.77 -2.55
CA GLN A 41 -7.16 1.03 -1.70
C GLN A 41 -7.82 -0.18 -1.02
N GLU A 42 -9.06 -0.04 -0.54
CA GLU A 42 -9.84 -1.14 0.02
C GLU A 42 -10.12 -2.20 -1.05
N ALA A 43 -10.54 -1.81 -2.25
CA ALA A 43 -10.77 -2.74 -3.36
C ALA A 43 -9.52 -3.57 -3.70
N ALA A 44 -8.34 -2.93 -3.77
CA ALA A 44 -7.08 -3.65 -3.97
C ALA A 44 -6.75 -4.60 -2.80
N THR A 45 -7.02 -4.18 -1.56
CA THR A 45 -6.77 -5.01 -0.38
C THR A 45 -7.69 -6.23 -0.34
N GLU A 46 -8.95 -6.10 -0.75
CA GLU A 46 -9.90 -7.22 -0.82
C GLU A 46 -9.47 -8.30 -1.83
N LEU A 47 -8.74 -7.94 -2.89
CA LEU A 47 -8.15 -8.94 -3.79
C LEU A 47 -7.11 -9.82 -3.09
N PHE A 48 -6.28 -9.22 -2.22
CA PHE A 48 -5.36 -10.00 -1.38
C PHE A 48 -6.10 -10.86 -0.36
N VAL A 49 -7.14 -10.32 0.28
CA VAL A 49 -7.99 -11.08 1.21
C VAL A 49 -8.60 -12.29 0.51
N TYR A 50 -9.15 -12.11 -0.69
CA TYR A 50 -9.70 -13.20 -1.49
C TYR A 50 -8.64 -14.26 -1.81
N ALA A 51 -7.48 -13.84 -2.33
CA ALA A 51 -6.43 -14.78 -2.72
C ALA A 51 -5.90 -15.57 -1.51
N TYR A 52 -5.59 -14.89 -0.41
CA TYR A 52 -5.11 -15.52 0.82
C TYR A 52 -6.18 -16.40 1.48
N GLY A 53 -7.43 -15.92 1.56
CA GLY A 53 -8.54 -16.66 2.15
C GLY A 53 -8.89 -17.95 1.39
N ASN A 54 -8.60 -18.01 0.09
CA ASN A 54 -8.72 -19.22 -0.74
C ASN A 54 -7.43 -20.05 -0.81
N SER A 55 -6.43 -19.73 0.02
CA SER A 55 -5.13 -20.42 0.04
C SER A 55 -4.43 -20.45 -1.32
N LEU A 56 -4.63 -19.41 -2.13
CA LEU A 56 -3.97 -19.32 -3.43
C LEU A 56 -2.47 -19.06 -3.22
N PRO A 57 -1.59 -19.60 -4.08
CA PRO A 57 -0.17 -19.26 -4.07
C PRO A 57 0.07 -17.76 -4.30
N ILE A 58 1.15 -17.24 -3.73
CA ILE A 58 1.58 -15.84 -3.86
C ILE A 58 1.89 -15.42 -5.30
N ASP A 59 2.21 -16.38 -6.17
CA ASP A 59 2.50 -16.20 -7.59
C ASP A 59 1.30 -16.57 -8.49
N SER A 60 0.14 -16.88 -7.90
CA SER A 60 -1.08 -17.12 -8.66
C SER A 60 -1.52 -15.88 -9.43
N GLN A 61 -2.24 -16.08 -10.54
CA GLN A 61 -2.79 -14.97 -11.33
C GLN A 61 -3.60 -13.99 -10.47
N LYS A 62 -4.39 -14.49 -9.50
CA LYS A 62 -5.17 -13.63 -8.60
C LYS A 62 -4.31 -12.83 -7.62
N ALA A 63 -3.21 -13.39 -7.14
CA ALA A 63 -2.25 -12.65 -6.33
C ALA A 63 -1.54 -11.57 -7.15
N GLN A 64 -1.13 -11.87 -8.39
CA GLN A 64 -0.54 -10.90 -9.31
C GLN A 64 -1.51 -9.75 -9.64
N GLU A 65 -2.79 -10.07 -9.92
CA GLU A 65 -3.84 -9.07 -10.11
C GLU A 65 -3.98 -8.14 -8.87
N ALA A 66 -3.91 -8.68 -7.66
CA ALA A 66 -3.94 -7.89 -6.42
C ALA A 66 -2.72 -6.96 -6.29
N VAL A 67 -1.52 -7.45 -6.62
CA VAL A 67 -0.28 -6.66 -6.62
C VAL A 67 -0.37 -5.49 -7.59
N LEU A 68 -0.86 -5.73 -8.80
CA LEU A 68 -1.05 -4.70 -9.81
C LEU A 68 -2.09 -3.67 -9.36
N ALA A 69 -3.27 -4.11 -8.92
CA ALA A 69 -4.33 -3.23 -8.43
C ALA A 69 -3.86 -2.34 -7.27
N HIS A 70 -3.05 -2.90 -6.36
CA HIS A 70 -2.46 -2.14 -5.26
C HIS A 70 -1.50 -1.05 -5.74
N ARG A 71 -0.61 -1.38 -6.69
CA ARG A 71 0.30 -0.39 -7.28
C ARG A 71 -0.45 0.70 -8.03
N ASP A 72 -1.48 0.32 -8.79
CA ASP A 72 -2.28 1.24 -9.59
C ASP A 72 -3.07 2.19 -8.70
N ALA A 73 -3.62 1.70 -7.59
CA ALA A 73 -4.29 2.55 -6.60
C ALA A 73 -3.32 3.58 -6.00
N ILE A 74 -2.09 3.18 -5.60
CA ILE A 74 -1.08 4.13 -5.10
C ILE A 74 -0.72 5.14 -6.18
N SER A 75 -0.48 4.67 -7.41
CA SER A 75 -0.05 5.47 -8.55
C SER A 75 -1.06 6.57 -8.90
N LYS A 76 -2.34 6.18 -8.91
CA LYS A 76 -3.46 7.07 -9.17
C LYS A 76 -3.50 8.21 -8.15
N TRP A 77 -3.50 7.87 -6.86
CA TRP A 77 -3.85 8.82 -5.79
C TRP A 77 -2.69 9.59 -5.17
N PHE A 78 -1.46 9.07 -5.23
CA PHE A 78 -0.35 9.67 -4.47
C PHE A 78 0.81 10.07 -5.37
N TYR A 79 1.48 9.13 -6.02
CA TYR A 79 2.67 9.38 -6.83
C TYR A 79 2.89 8.20 -7.76
N ASP A 80 3.57 8.39 -8.88
CA ASP A 80 3.89 7.28 -9.78
C ASP A 80 4.73 6.21 -9.06
N CYS A 81 4.11 5.07 -8.75
CA CYS A 81 4.68 4.04 -7.91
C CYS A 81 5.24 2.93 -8.79
N SER A 82 6.57 2.86 -8.90
CA SER A 82 7.25 1.78 -9.59
C SER A 82 7.12 0.45 -8.82
N SER A 83 7.40 -0.67 -9.48
CA SER A 83 7.48 -1.98 -8.81
C SER A 83 8.52 -2.00 -7.68
N GLU A 84 9.67 -1.34 -7.89
CA GLU A 84 10.72 -1.22 -6.86
C GLU A 84 10.24 -0.41 -5.65
N MET A 85 9.55 0.70 -5.88
CA MET A 85 8.95 1.48 -4.79
C MET A 85 7.91 0.66 -4.03
N GLN A 86 7.07 -0.09 -4.75
CA GLN A 86 6.08 -0.98 -4.14
C GLN A 86 6.74 -2.05 -3.25
N LYS A 87 7.87 -2.62 -3.66
CA LYS A 87 8.65 -3.58 -2.85
C LYS A 87 9.21 -2.92 -1.59
N ASN A 88 9.72 -1.70 -1.69
CA ASN A 88 10.19 -0.95 -0.53
C ASN A 88 9.05 -0.67 0.48
N LEU A 89 7.84 -0.38 -0.01
CA LEU A 89 6.66 -0.27 0.85
C LEU A 89 6.29 -1.61 1.50
N ALA A 90 6.35 -2.72 0.77
CA ALA A 90 6.03 -4.04 1.29
C ALA A 90 6.90 -4.40 2.50
N GLN A 91 8.19 -4.04 2.50
CA GLN A 91 9.09 -4.23 3.64
C GLN A 91 8.57 -3.53 4.91
N MET A 92 7.91 -2.39 4.77
CA MET A 92 7.31 -1.67 5.90
C MET A 92 6.06 -2.35 6.44
N TYR A 93 5.29 -3.04 5.59
CA TYR A 93 4.04 -3.68 6.00
C TYR A 93 4.23 -4.78 7.03
N ILE A 94 5.42 -5.37 7.09
CA ILE A 94 5.79 -6.38 8.09
C ILE A 94 6.68 -5.84 9.22
N SER A 95 7.50 -4.83 8.94
CA SER A 95 8.48 -4.29 9.92
C SER A 95 7.88 -3.22 10.83
N ASP A 96 6.84 -2.50 10.38
CA ASP A 96 6.14 -1.50 11.19
C ASP A 96 4.82 -2.08 11.74
N PRO A 97 4.68 -2.21 13.08
CA PRO A 97 3.48 -2.75 13.71
C PRO A 97 2.17 -2.03 13.32
N ARG A 98 2.24 -0.75 12.94
CA ARG A 98 1.07 0.05 12.54
C ARG A 98 0.48 -0.45 11.23
N PHE A 99 1.32 -0.63 10.22
CA PHE A 99 0.90 -1.16 8.92
C PHE A 99 0.55 -2.65 9.02
N LYS A 100 1.34 -3.41 9.80
CA LYS A 100 1.04 -4.83 10.05
C LYS A 100 -0.36 -5.01 10.62
N LYS A 101 -0.73 -4.21 11.63
CA LYS A 101 -2.06 -4.26 12.27
C LYS A 101 -3.21 -4.03 11.29
N TYR A 102 -3.03 -3.21 10.25
CA TYR A 102 -4.06 -2.97 9.23
C TYR A 102 -4.39 -4.24 8.44
N TYR A 103 -3.38 -5.00 8.00
CA TYR A 103 -3.59 -6.23 7.26
C TYR A 103 -4.01 -7.38 8.18
N GLU A 104 -3.36 -7.55 9.33
CA GLU A 104 -3.71 -8.58 10.33
C GLU A 104 -5.13 -8.41 10.88
N GLY A 105 -5.65 -7.18 10.92
CA GLY A 105 -7.02 -6.91 11.35
C GLY A 105 -8.11 -7.42 10.38
N ARG A 106 -7.74 -7.80 9.15
CA ARG A 106 -8.66 -8.39 8.17
C ARG A 106 -8.66 -9.90 8.26
N VAL A 107 -7.47 -10.48 8.11
CA VAL A 107 -7.24 -11.93 8.25
C VAL A 107 -5.85 -12.12 8.85
N THR A 108 -5.75 -12.96 9.87
CA THR A 108 -4.46 -13.28 10.49
C THR A 108 -3.48 -13.87 9.46
N GLY A 109 -2.28 -13.30 9.38
CA GLY A 109 -1.22 -13.68 8.43
C GLY A 109 -1.30 -12.96 7.07
N LEU A 110 -2.32 -12.13 6.83
CA LEU A 110 -2.46 -11.40 5.56
C LEU A 110 -1.28 -10.45 5.30
N ALA A 111 -0.68 -9.85 6.35
CA ALA A 111 0.43 -8.92 6.17
C ALA A 111 1.62 -9.60 5.49
N GLN A 112 1.93 -10.84 5.89
CA GLN A 112 3.02 -11.62 5.30
C GLN A 112 2.69 -12.02 3.85
N TYR A 113 1.45 -12.45 3.59
CA TYR A 113 1.01 -12.80 2.24
C TYR A 113 1.11 -11.63 1.26
N VAL A 114 0.66 -10.43 1.66
CA VAL A 114 0.77 -9.21 0.84
C VAL A 114 2.23 -8.89 0.55
N HIS A 115 3.10 -8.96 1.58
CA HIS A 115 4.53 -8.75 1.41
C HIS A 115 5.12 -9.72 0.38
N ASP A 116 4.91 -11.02 0.57
CA ASP A 116 5.53 -12.06 -0.26
C ASP A 116 5.03 -11.99 -1.72
N ALA A 117 3.73 -11.72 -1.93
CA ALA A 117 3.16 -11.54 -3.26
C ALA A 117 3.76 -10.33 -4.00
N ILE A 118 3.95 -9.20 -3.30
CA ILE A 118 4.61 -8.02 -3.88
C ILE A 118 6.08 -8.31 -4.19
N MET A 119 6.79 -9.01 -3.31
CA MET A 119 8.21 -9.32 -3.51
C MET A 119 8.44 -10.27 -4.70
N ALA A 120 7.49 -11.16 -4.97
CA ALA A 120 7.54 -12.14 -6.07
C ALA A 120 7.22 -11.56 -7.47
N ASN A 121 6.63 -10.37 -7.58
CA ASN A 121 6.33 -9.67 -8.84
C ASN A 121 7.43 -8.70 -9.26
#